data_AF-A0A7X6W1R3-F1
#
_entry.id   AF-A0A7X6W1R3-F1
#
_cell.length_a   1.000
_cell.length_b   1.000
_cell.length_c   1.000
_cell.angle_alpha   90.00
_cell.angle_beta   90.00
_cell.angle_gamma   90.00
#
_symmetry.space_group_name_H-M   'P 1'
#
loop_
_entity.id
_entity.type
_entity.pdbx_description
1 polymer ?
#
loop_
_entity_poly.entity_id
_entity_poly.type
_entity_poly.pdbx_seq_one_letter_code
_entity_poly.pdbx_strand_id
1 'polypeptide(L)' 'MEDYVWIGAWAIVLPGVRLGRGSVVAAGSVVTRDVAPLTIVAGNPARVIGNRPDTMSYQIEYAPLFQ' A
#
# COMPACT_ATOMS: atom_id res chain seq x y z
N MET A 1 1.12 8.56 -4.55
CA MET A 1 1.42 7.13 -4.27
C MET A 1 2.44 6.68 -5.30
N GLU A 2 3.36 5.81 -4.94
CA GLU A 2 4.34 5.23 -5.86
C GLU A 2 3.85 3.91 -6.47
N ASP A 3 4.63 3.31 -7.38
CA ASP A 3 4.26 2.06 -8.04
C ASP A 3 4.16 0.87 -7.08
N TYR A 4 3.37 -0.14 -7.46
CA TYR A 4 3.23 -1.42 -6.76
C TYR A 4 2.71 -1.35 -5.31
N VAL A 5 2.16 -0.20 -4.90
CA VAL A 5 1.51 -0.05 -3.60
C VAL A 5 0.27 -0.94 -3.54
N TRP A 6 0.16 -1.75 -2.50
CA TRP A 6 -1.00 -2.60 -2.26
C TRP A 6 -1.87 -2.03 -1.15
N ILE A 7 -3.13 -1.74 -1.46
CA ILE A 7 -4.10 -1.18 -0.51
C ILE A 7 -5.18 -2.22 -0.25
N GLY A 8 -5.30 -2.64 1.00
CA GLY A 8 -6.35 -3.54 1.46
C GLY A 8 -7.72 -2.86 1.46
N ALA A 9 -8.76 -3.66 1.38
CA ALA A 9 -10.13 -3.17 1.38
C ALA A 9 -10.42 -2.29 2.61
N TRP A 10 -11.19 -1.21 2.41
CA TRP A 10 -11.57 -0.27 3.48
C TRP A 10 -10.42 0.46 4.18
N ALA A 11 -9.21 0.46 3.63
CA ALA A 11 -8.15 1.30 4.14
C ALA A 11 -8.44 2.79 3.83
N ILE A 12 -8.13 3.66 4.79
CA ILE A 12 -8.25 5.12 4.69
C ILE A 12 -6.85 5.71 4.72
N VAL A 13 -6.48 6.43 3.68
CA VAL A 13 -5.21 7.17 3.61
C VAL A 13 -5.51 8.65 3.80
N LEU A 14 -4.93 9.26 4.84
CA LEU A 14 -5.17 10.69 5.10
C LEU A 14 -4.50 11.59 4.04
N PRO A 15 -5.06 12.78 3.77
CA PRO A 15 -4.46 13.74 2.85
C PRO A 15 -3.01 14.09 3.24
N GLY A 16 -2.15 14.21 2.23
CA GLY A 16 -0.74 14.57 2.40
C GLY A 16 0.19 13.39 2.71
N VAL A 17 -0.33 12.19 2.96
CA VAL A 17 0.48 10.98 3.19
C VAL A 17 1.09 10.45 1.89
N ARG A 18 2.39 10.18 1.92
CA ARG A 18 3.13 9.51 0.85
C ARG A 18 3.29 8.02 1.15
N LEU A 19 2.87 7.19 0.21
CA LEU A 19 3.11 5.75 0.21
C LEU A 19 4.26 5.42 -0.73
N GLY A 20 5.37 4.93 -0.18
CA GLY A 20 6.55 4.52 -0.93
C GLY A 20 6.32 3.25 -1.74
N ARG A 21 7.17 3.04 -2.75
CA ARG A 21 7.07 1.94 -3.73
C ARG A 21 6.90 0.60 -3.03
N GLY A 22 5.89 -0.15 -3.45
CA GLY A 22 5.67 -1.50 -2.95
C GLY A 22 5.20 -1.61 -1.51
N SER A 23 4.87 -0.49 -0.85
CA SER A 23 4.29 -0.52 0.50
C SER A 23 2.95 -1.23 0.50
N VAL A 24 2.62 -1.84 1.64
CA VAL A 24 1.39 -2.61 1.83
C VAL A 24 0.60 -1.98 2.97
N VAL A 25 -0.65 -1.63 2.69
CA VAL A 25 -1.61 -1.14 3.68
C VAL A 25 -2.64 -2.24 3.92
N ALA A 26 -2.69 -2.79 5.13
CA ALA A 26 -3.66 -3.84 5.46
C ALA A 26 -5.11 -3.31 5.42
N ALA A 27 -6.06 -4.23 5.25
CA ALA A 27 -7.49 -3.89 5.23
C ALA A 27 -7.92 -3.15 6.51
N GLY A 28 -8.83 -2.17 6.38
CA GLY A 28 -9.35 -1.38 7.48
C GLY A 28 -8.35 -0.44 8.18
N SER A 29 -7.14 -0.25 7.61
CA SER A 29 -6.12 0.60 8.24
C SER A 29 -6.38 2.09 8.01
N VAL A 30 -6.07 2.93 9.00
CA VAL A 30 -6.10 4.40 8.87
C VAL A 30 -4.67 4.92 8.87
N VAL A 31 -4.16 5.25 7.68
CA VAL A 31 -2.78 5.70 7.48
C VAL A 31 -2.69 7.20 7.73
N THR A 32 -2.03 7.56 8.82
CA THR A 32 -1.89 8.96 9.28
C THR A 32 -0.50 9.56 9.06
N ARG A 33 0.46 8.79 8.56
CA ARG A 33 1.86 9.18 8.34
C ARG A 33 2.41 8.50 7.11
N ASP A 34 3.48 9.08 6.56
CA ASP A 34 4.20 8.51 5.42
C ASP A 34 4.67 7.08 5.69
N VAL A 35 4.59 6.25 4.65
CA VAL A 35 4.96 4.84 4.69
C VAL A 35 6.18 4.65 3.79
N ALA A 36 7.26 4.13 4.36
CA ALA A 36 8.49 3.87 3.62
C ALA A 36 8.27 2.76 2.55
N PRO A 37 9.11 2.72 1.50
CA PRO A 37 9.07 1.65 0.50
C PRO A 37 9.14 0.26 1.16
N LEU A 38 8.48 -0.72 0.54
CA LEU A 38 8.45 -2.11 1.02
C LEU A 38 7.90 -2.31 2.44
N THR A 39 7.32 -1.28 3.07
CA THR A 39 6.84 -1.39 4.46
C THR A 39 5.40 -1.87 4.50
N ILE A 40 5.09 -2.78 5.42
CA ILE A 40 3.73 -3.27 5.68
C ILE A 40 3.18 -2.54 6.89
N VAL A 41 2.05 -1.87 6.74
CA VAL A 41 1.36 -1.13 7.81
C VAL A 41 -0.05 -1.65 8.05
N ALA A 42 -0.49 -1.66 9.31
CA ALA A 42 -1.84 -2.07 9.69
C ALA A 42 -2.39 -1.28 10.89
N GLY A 43 -3.71 -1.23 11.01
CA GLY A 43 -4.44 -0.72 12.19
C GLY A 43 -4.91 0.74 12.09
N ASN A 44 -5.53 1.23 13.16
CA ASN A 44 -6.04 2.60 13.27
C ASN A 44 -5.62 3.20 14.63
N PRO A 45 -4.65 4.12 14.69
CA PRO A 45 -3.82 4.61 13.58
C PRO A 45 -2.81 3.55 13.10
N ALA A 46 -2.50 3.55 11.79
CA ALA A 46 -1.64 2.54 11.18
C ALA A 46 -0.23 2.51 11.81
N ARG A 47 0.33 1.31 11.97
CA ARG A 47 1.67 1.04 12.49
C ARG A 47 2.39 0.06 11.59
N VAL A 48 3.71 0.17 11.55
CA VAL A 48 4.57 -0.80 10.85
C VAL A 48 4.44 -2.15 11.55
N ILE A 49 4.08 -3.18 10.79
CA ILE A 49 3.96 -4.56 11.27
C ILE A 49 5.01 -5.49 10.64
N GLY A 50 5.70 -5.02 9.60
CA GLY A 50 6.75 -5.79 8.95
C GLY A 50 7.21 -5.16 7.65
N ASN A 51 8.08 -5.90 6.95
CA ASN A 51 8.59 -5.53 5.65
C ASN A 51 8.18 -6.57 4.61
N ARG A 52 7.89 -6.09 3.42
CA ARG A 52 7.60 -6.85 2.23
C ARG A 52 8.93 -7.22 1.55
N PRO A 53 9.09 -8.45 1.05
CA PRO A 53 10.20 -8.79 0.16
C PRO A 53 10.24 -7.87 -1.07
N ASP A 54 11.44 -7.53 -1.52
CA ASP A 54 11.70 -6.68 -2.68
C ASP A 54 11.40 -7.38 -4.02
N THR A 55 11.25 -8.70 -4.00
CA THR A 55 10.91 -9.51 -5.17
C THR A 55 9.48 -9.23 -5.62
N MET A 56 9.32 -8.37 -6.62
CA MET A 56 8.04 -7.98 -7.22
C MET A 56 7.99 -8.37 -8.69
N SER A 57 7.47 -9.56 -8.98
CA SER A 57 7.28 -10.06 -10.35
C SER A 57 5.81 -9.94 -10.80
N TYR A 58 5.19 -8.78 -10.58
CA TYR A 58 3.80 -8.57 -11.02
C TYR A 58 3.75 -8.43 -12.54
N GLN A 59 3.34 -9.49 -13.22
CA GLN A 59 2.86 -9.42 -14.60
C GLN A 59 1.37 -9.06 -14.52
N ILE A 60 1.05 -7.77 -14.57
CA ILE A 60 -0.35 -7.34 -14.59
C ILE A 60 -0.82 -7.44 -16.05
N GLU A 61 -1.38 -8.59 -16.43
CA GLU A 61 -2.17 -8.72 -17.67
C GLU A 61 -3.55 -8.05 -17.48
N TYR A 62 -3.57 -6.76 -17.12
CA TYR A 62 -4.81 -6.02 -17.04
C TYR A 62 -5.26 -5.67 -18.45
N ALA A 63 -6.25 -6.40 -18.97
CA ALA A 63 -7.06 -5.96 -20.08
C ALA A 63 -8.20 -5.10 -19.50
N PRO A 64 -8.23 -3.78 -19.73
CA PRO A 64 -9.38 -2.96 -19.36
C PRO A 64 -10.62 -3.54 -20.03
N LEU A 65 -11.70 -3.76 -19.26
CA LEU A 65 -12.92 -4.35 -19.80
C LEU A 65 -13.55 -3.49 -20.90
N PHE A 66 -13.24 -2.19 -20.90
CA PHE A 66 -13.66 -1.23 -21.90
C PHE A 66 -12.47 -0.29 -22.20
N GLN A 67 -12.10 -0.20 -23.48
CA GLN A 67 -11.10 0.72 -24.04
C GLN A 67 -11.81 1.90 -24.71
#